data_AF-A0A949YVY6-F1
#
_entry.id   AF-A0A949YVY6-F1
#
_cell.length_a   1.000
_cell.length_b   1.000
_cell.length_c   1.000
_cell.angle_alpha   90.00
_cell.angle_beta   90.00
_cell.angle_gamma   90.00
#
_symmetry.space_group_name_H-M   'P 1'
#
loop_
_entity.id
_entity.type
_entity.pdbx_description
1 polymer ?
#
loop_
_entity_poly.entity_id
_entity_poly.type
_entity_poly.pdbx_seq_one_letter_code
_entity_poly.pdbx_strand_id
1 'polypeptide(L)'
;MLSLAEVKEKIGRVLGPTYPDPAVARIAGNEVYFARGAYEKLQQDPLAMRAMTDAVLAIPGIAGIFRAEELAGGVKNLSPTRTAVQLSYFPGRSGDLYLLQQPYWLTESTPEGSKRYTGTGHGTPYSYDQRVPILLMGFGIKPGQYFDEVTPADIAPTLAALTGVTLATREGQILRAALK
;
A
#
# COMPACT_ATOMS: atom_id res chain seq x y z
N MET A 1 16.54 3.47 7.60
CA MET A 1 15.94 2.86 6.39
C MET A 1 15.52 1.45 6.75
N LEU A 2 14.37 1.00 6.29
CA LEU A 2 13.85 -0.34 6.55
C LEU A 2 14.56 -1.35 5.64
N SER A 3 15.23 -2.35 6.21
CA SER A 3 15.90 -3.41 5.44
C SER A 3 14.92 -4.55 5.12
N LEU A 4 14.62 -4.75 3.83
CA LEU A 4 13.76 -5.87 3.42
C LEU A 4 14.43 -7.24 3.61
N ALA A 5 15.76 -7.29 3.55
CA ALA A 5 16.53 -8.50 3.84
C ALA A 5 16.36 -8.92 5.31
N GLU A 6 16.42 -7.96 6.23
CA GLU A 6 16.20 -8.21 7.67
C GLU A 6 14.78 -8.71 7.94
N VAL A 7 13.77 -8.13 7.28
CA VAL A 7 12.38 -8.62 7.36
C VAL A 7 12.29 -10.08 6.92
N LYS A 8 12.86 -10.41 5.76
CA LYS A 8 12.84 -11.78 5.22
C LYS A 8 13.56 -12.77 6.14
N GLU A 9 14.72 -12.39 6.67
CA GLU A 9 15.50 -13.21 7.60
C GLU A 9 14.73 -13.47 8.91
N LYS A 10 14.16 -12.43 9.53
CA LYS A 10 13.40 -12.57 10.78
C LYS A 10 12.17 -13.45 10.60
N ILE A 11 11.41 -13.28 9.51
CA ILE A 11 10.27 -14.15 9.21
C ILE A 11 10.74 -15.60 9.04
N GLY A 12 11.79 -15.84 8.25
CA GLY A 12 12.34 -17.19 8.05
C GLY A 12 12.79 -17.85 9.35
N ARG A 13 13.50 -17.10 10.21
CA ARG A 13 13.99 -17.59 11.51
C ARG A 13 12.84 -17.97 12.44
N VAL A 14 11.78 -17.17 12.51
CA VAL A 14 10.63 -17.41 13.40
C VAL A 14 9.81 -18.61 12.94
N LEU A 15 9.53 -18.70 11.64
CA LEU A 15 8.72 -19.78 11.10
C LEU A 15 9.47 -21.13 11.12
N GLY A 16 10.79 -21.10 10.99
CA GLY A 16 11.64 -22.28 11.15
C GLY A 16 11.31 -23.40 10.15
N PRO A 17 11.79 -24.63 10.40
CA PRO A 17 11.75 -25.74 9.42
C PRO A 17 10.35 -26.32 9.20
N THR A 18 9.37 -25.93 10.02
CA THR A 18 7.98 -26.37 9.83
C THR A 18 7.28 -25.65 8.68
N TYR A 19 7.83 -24.56 8.18
CA TYR A 19 7.31 -23.84 7.01
C TYR A 19 8.22 -24.08 5.80
N PRO A 20 7.74 -23.84 4.56
CA PRO A 20 8.60 -23.89 3.38
C PRO A 20 9.86 -23.05 3.54
N ASP A 21 10.96 -23.46 2.90
CA ASP A 21 12.23 -22.73 2.89
C ASP A 21 12.61 -22.36 1.44
N PRO A 22 12.63 -21.06 1.07
CA PRO A 22 12.34 -19.91 1.92
C PRO A 22 10.83 -19.74 2.19
N ALA A 23 10.46 -19.33 3.40
CA ALA A 23 9.05 -19.10 3.77
C ALA A 23 8.47 -17.89 3.04
N VAL A 24 9.28 -16.86 2.81
CA VAL A 24 8.93 -15.67 2.02
C VAL A 24 9.46 -15.85 0.60
N ALA A 25 8.54 -15.96 -0.36
CA ALA A 25 8.88 -16.05 -1.77
C ALA A 25 9.44 -14.72 -2.28
N ARG A 26 8.79 -13.60 -1.93
CA ARG A 26 9.16 -12.26 -2.40
C ARG A 26 8.69 -11.17 -1.44
N ILE A 27 9.42 -10.07 -1.40
CA ILE A 27 8.92 -8.79 -0.90
C ILE A 27 8.98 -7.80 -2.05
N ALA A 28 7.89 -7.07 -2.30
CA ALA A 28 7.83 -6.06 -3.34
C ALA A 28 7.10 -4.81 -2.85
N GLY A 29 7.79 -3.68 -2.90
CA GLY A 29 7.35 -2.49 -2.19
C GLY A 29 7.14 -2.82 -0.71
N ASN A 30 5.92 -2.60 -0.23
CA ASN A 30 5.51 -2.86 1.15
C ASN A 30 4.85 -4.22 1.33
N GLU A 31 4.76 -5.05 0.30
CA GLU A 31 3.98 -6.28 0.32
C GLU A 31 4.89 -7.51 0.45
N VAL A 32 4.56 -8.39 1.40
CA VAL A 32 5.20 -9.69 1.59
C VAL A 32 4.35 -10.76 0.94
N TYR A 33 5.00 -11.58 0.10
CA TYR A 33 4.42 -12.74 -0.55
C TYR A 33 5.09 -13.99 0.02
N PHE A 34 4.32 -14.83 0.68
CA PHE A 34 4.80 -16.11 1.19
C PHE A 34 4.93 -17.14 0.07
N ALA A 35 5.77 -18.14 0.30
CA ALA A 35 5.80 -19.33 -0.54
C ALA A 35 4.45 -20.05 -0.50
N ARG A 36 4.11 -20.74 -1.59
CA ARG A 36 2.84 -21.45 -1.73
C ARG A 36 2.56 -22.34 -0.52
N GLY A 37 1.39 -22.18 0.10
CA GLY A 37 0.97 -22.96 1.27
C GLY A 37 1.52 -22.46 2.61
N ALA A 38 2.50 -21.57 2.62
CA ALA A 38 3.10 -21.09 3.87
C ALA A 38 2.18 -20.12 4.61
N TYR A 39 1.51 -19.21 3.91
CA TYR A 39 0.58 -18.27 4.55
C TYR A 39 -0.70 -18.94 5.01
N GLU A 40 -1.25 -19.87 4.22
CA GLU A 40 -2.43 -20.64 4.59
C GLU A 40 -2.16 -21.50 5.83
N LYS A 41 -0.96 -22.08 5.92
CA LYS A 41 -0.51 -22.75 7.15
C LYS A 41 -0.38 -21.77 8.32
N LEU A 42 0.19 -20.59 8.08
CA LEU A 42 0.37 -19.56 9.12
C LEU A 42 -0.96 -19.05 9.66
N GLN A 43 -1.99 -18.93 8.82
CA GLN A 43 -3.35 -18.56 9.22
C GLN A 43 -3.98 -19.60 10.17
N GLN A 44 -3.54 -20.86 10.13
CA GLN A 44 -4.01 -21.94 11.01
C GLN A 44 -3.15 -22.10 12.27
N ASP A 45 -2.10 -21.29 12.43
CA ASP A 45 -1.17 -21.34 13.55
C ASP A 45 -1.09 -19.96 14.24
N PRO A 46 -2.00 -19.68 15.19
CA PRO A 46 -2.05 -18.38 15.86
C PRO A 46 -0.77 -18.05 16.65
N LEU A 47 -0.06 -19.06 17.15
CA LEU A 47 1.18 -18.86 17.89
C LEU A 47 2.31 -18.43 16.95
N ALA A 48 2.47 -19.11 15.81
CA ALA A 48 3.44 -18.70 14.80
C ALA A 48 3.08 -17.34 14.18
N MET A 49 1.80 -17.08 13.90
CA MET A 49 1.35 -15.77 13.38
C MET A 49 1.70 -14.64 14.35
N ARG A 50 1.45 -14.83 15.65
CA ARG A 50 1.80 -13.85 16.68
C ARG A 50 3.32 -13.67 16.79
N ALA A 51 4.08 -14.76 16.86
CA ALA A 51 5.53 -14.69 16.94
C ALA A 51 6.15 -13.98 15.72
N MET A 52 5.64 -14.26 14.52
CA MET A 52 6.06 -13.60 13.28
C MET A 52 5.73 -12.10 13.33
N THR A 53 4.50 -11.76 13.73
CA THR A 53 4.06 -10.37 13.87
C THR A 53 4.94 -9.61 14.86
N ASP A 54 5.15 -10.15 16.06
CA ASP A 54 5.97 -9.54 17.11
C ASP A 54 7.43 -9.34 16.64
N ALA A 55 8.01 -10.34 15.95
CA ALA A 55 9.37 -10.27 15.45
C ALA A 55 9.55 -9.22 14.34
N VAL A 56 8.56 -9.07 13.46
CA VAL A 56 8.56 -8.06 12.39
C VAL A 56 8.31 -6.67 12.98
N LEU A 57 7.36 -6.51 13.91
CA LEU A 57 7.13 -5.23 14.60
C LEU A 57 8.33 -4.76 15.43
N ALA A 58 9.18 -5.68 15.88
CA ALA A 58 10.43 -5.34 16.56
C ALA A 58 11.52 -4.77 15.62
N ILE A 59 11.32 -4.77 14.30
CA ILE A 59 12.26 -4.17 13.33
C ILE A 59 12.10 -2.64 13.37
N PRO A 60 13.19 -1.88 13.61
CA PRO A 60 13.14 -0.43 13.56
C PRO A 60 12.58 0.07 12.22
N GLY A 61 11.58 0.95 12.30
CA GLY A 61 10.95 1.53 11.11
C GLY A 61 9.70 0.82 10.63
N ILE A 62 9.27 -0.27 11.27
CA ILE A 62 7.93 -0.84 11.06
C ILE A 62 6.97 -0.24 12.10
N ALA A 63 5.88 0.34 11.63
CA ALA A 63 4.79 0.89 12.45
C ALA A 63 3.63 -0.08 12.62
N GLY A 64 3.44 -0.99 11.66
CA GLY A 64 2.34 -1.93 11.69
C GLY A 64 2.44 -2.97 10.59
N ILE A 65 1.58 -3.97 10.70
CA ILE A 65 1.39 -5.00 9.68
C ILE A 65 -0.11 -5.13 9.46
N PHE A 66 -0.53 -5.18 8.19
CA PHE A 66 -1.90 -5.53 7.84
C PHE A 66 -1.91 -6.87 7.12
N ARG A 67 -2.81 -7.75 7.52
CA ARG A 67 -2.99 -9.06 6.88
C ARG A 67 -3.98 -8.98 5.72
N ALA A 68 -3.82 -9.82 4.71
CA ALA A 68 -4.67 -9.82 3.53
C ALA A 68 -6.17 -9.89 3.88
N GLU A 69 -6.56 -10.76 4.82
CA GLU A 69 -7.95 -10.88 5.26
C GLU A 69 -8.49 -9.65 6.00
N GLU A 70 -7.61 -8.84 6.61
CA GLU A 70 -7.98 -7.59 7.28
C GLU A 70 -8.22 -6.46 6.28
N LEU A 71 -7.60 -6.54 5.11
CA LEU A 71 -7.74 -5.59 4.01
C LEU A 71 -8.91 -5.96 3.08
N ALA A 72 -9.16 -7.26 2.89
CA ALA A 72 -10.23 -7.77 2.03
C ALA A 72 -11.66 -7.39 2.49
N GLY A 73 -11.85 -7.10 3.79
CA GLY A 73 -13.15 -6.80 4.39
C GLY A 73 -13.79 -5.45 4.03
N GLY A 74 -13.37 -4.82 2.92
CA GLY A 74 -13.81 -3.49 2.50
C GLY A 74 -13.21 -2.35 3.32
N VAL A 75 -13.31 -1.11 2.80
CA VAL A 75 -12.82 0.08 3.50
C VAL A 75 -13.62 0.28 4.78
N LYS A 76 -12.92 0.19 5.92
CA LYS A 76 -13.47 0.51 7.23
C LYS A 76 -12.80 1.81 7.65
N ASN A 77 -13.58 2.87 7.87
CA ASN A 77 -13.08 4.21 8.26
C ASN A 77 -12.39 4.17 9.63
N LEU A 78 -11.19 3.60 9.68
CA LEU A 78 -10.40 3.35 10.88
C LEU A 78 -9.30 4.40 11.02
N SER A 79 -8.52 4.62 9.95
CA SER A 79 -7.54 5.71 9.84
C SER A 79 -7.24 6.01 8.37
N PRO A 80 -6.81 7.24 8.00
CA PRO A 80 -6.48 7.58 6.62
C PRO A 80 -5.44 6.64 6.00
N THR A 81 -4.42 6.28 6.78
CA THR A 81 -3.39 5.33 6.36
C THR A 81 -3.94 3.93 6.11
N ARG A 82 -4.80 3.41 7.00
CA ARG A 82 -5.41 2.10 6.78
C ARG A 82 -6.37 2.11 5.60
N THR A 83 -7.16 3.16 5.44
CA THR A 83 -8.04 3.35 4.29
C THR A 83 -7.25 3.35 2.98
N ALA A 84 -6.12 4.06 2.91
CA ALA A 84 -5.27 4.09 1.72
C ALA A 84 -4.71 2.70 1.36
N VAL A 85 -4.28 1.92 2.36
CA VAL A 85 -3.83 0.53 2.14
C VAL A 85 -4.98 -0.36 1.67
N GLN A 86 -6.17 -0.24 2.27
CA GLN A 86 -7.34 -1.01 1.86
C GLN A 86 -7.79 -0.68 0.43
N LEU A 87 -7.79 0.59 0.04
CA LEU A 87 -8.10 1.02 -1.34
C LEU A 87 -7.08 0.51 -2.36
N SER A 88 -5.87 0.19 -1.92
CA SER A 88 -4.79 -0.35 -2.77
C SER A 88 -4.74 -1.88 -2.80
N TYR A 89 -5.59 -2.57 -2.04
CA TYR A 89 -5.59 -4.01 -1.93
C TYR A 89 -6.42 -4.67 -3.03
N PHE A 90 -5.84 -5.65 -3.73
CA PHE A 90 -6.54 -6.47 -4.72
C PHE A 90 -6.36 -7.97 -4.43
N PRO A 91 -7.43 -8.71 -4.10
CA PRO A 91 -7.35 -10.15 -3.84
C PRO A 91 -6.66 -10.92 -4.96
N GLY A 92 -5.66 -11.73 -4.61
CA GLY A 92 -4.89 -12.54 -5.56
C GLY A 92 -3.81 -11.80 -6.36
N ARG A 93 -3.62 -10.49 -6.13
CA ARG A 93 -2.48 -9.72 -6.70
C ARG A 93 -1.64 -9.03 -5.63
N SER A 94 -2.30 -8.53 -4.58
CA SER A 94 -1.65 -7.99 -3.39
C SER A 94 -1.00 -9.09 -2.56
N GLY A 95 -0.02 -8.69 -1.74
CA GLY A 95 0.68 -9.60 -0.84
C GLY A 95 -0.19 -10.10 0.31
N ASP A 96 0.32 -11.12 0.99
CA ASP A 96 -0.29 -11.73 2.17
C ASP A 96 -0.20 -10.81 3.39
N LEU A 97 0.88 -10.02 3.47
CA LEU A 97 1.06 -8.96 4.46
C LEU A 97 1.41 -7.65 3.77
N TYR A 98 0.91 -6.56 4.33
CA TYR A 98 1.38 -5.21 4.05
C TYR A 98 2.19 -4.69 5.25
N LEU A 99 3.43 -4.32 5.01
CA LEU A 99 4.33 -3.70 5.98
C LEU A 99 4.09 -2.19 6.01
N LEU A 100 3.47 -1.71 7.08
CA LEU A 100 3.35 -0.28 7.30
C LEU A 100 4.66 0.23 7.92
N GLN A 101 5.41 1.02 7.14
CA GLN A 101 6.60 1.71 7.62
C GLN A 101 6.22 2.83 8.60
N GLN A 102 7.11 3.21 9.50
CA GLN A 102 7.00 4.46 10.27
C GLN A 102 7.04 5.68 9.32
N PRO A 103 6.42 6.83 9.70
CA PRO A 103 6.50 8.04 8.89
C PRO A 103 7.94 8.44 8.61
N TYR A 104 8.21 8.86 7.37
CA TYR A 104 9.52 9.31 6.88
C TYR A 104 10.61 8.23 6.84
N TRP A 105 10.25 6.96 7.01
CA TRP A 105 11.15 5.86 6.72
C TRP A 105 11.12 5.51 5.23
N LEU A 106 12.30 5.32 4.66
CA LEU A 106 12.49 4.77 3.33
C LEU A 106 12.79 3.28 3.44
N THR A 107 12.24 2.51 2.50
CA THR A 107 12.59 1.11 2.30
C THR A 107 13.88 1.01 1.52
N GLU A 108 14.84 0.27 2.07
CA GLU A 108 16.08 -0.08 1.40
C GLU A 108 15.92 -1.43 0.69
N SER A 109 15.96 -1.38 -0.64
CA SER A 109 16.01 -2.58 -1.48
C SER A 109 17.39 -2.76 -2.12
N THR A 110 18.33 -1.83 -1.93
CA THR A 110 19.70 -1.98 -2.42
C THR A 110 20.41 -3.02 -1.54
N PRO A 111 21.07 -4.04 -2.14
CA PRO A 111 21.82 -5.01 -1.37
C PRO A 111 22.89 -4.33 -0.51
N GLU A 112 23.12 -4.87 0.68
CA GLU A 112 24.16 -4.38 1.59
C GLU A 112 25.53 -4.39 0.88
N GLY A 113 26.29 -3.31 1.05
CA GLY A 113 27.59 -3.13 0.38
C GLY A 113 27.51 -2.68 -1.08
N SER A 114 26.32 -2.54 -1.68
CA SER A 114 26.16 -1.98 -3.02
C SER A 114 26.04 -0.45 -2.99
N LYS A 115 26.51 0.21 -4.05
CA LYS A 115 26.34 1.65 -4.21
C LYS A 115 24.85 1.98 -4.28
N ARG A 116 24.37 2.87 -3.41
CA ARG A 116 23.01 3.41 -3.51
C ARG A 116 22.89 4.23 -4.79
N TYR A 117 21.93 3.88 -5.64
CA TYR A 117 21.65 4.60 -6.89
C TYR A 117 20.47 5.56 -6.76
N THR A 118 19.72 5.51 -5.65
CA THR A 118 18.55 6.36 -5.39
C THR A 118 18.77 7.21 -4.13
N GLY A 119 18.20 8.42 -4.11
CA GLY A 119 18.27 9.34 -2.97
C GLY A 119 17.00 9.35 -2.11
N THR A 120 15.84 9.29 -2.76
CA THR A 120 14.51 9.27 -2.14
C THR A 120 13.59 8.27 -2.85
N GLY A 121 12.43 7.99 -2.28
CA GLY A 121 11.38 7.16 -2.85
C GLY A 121 9.98 7.66 -2.49
N HIS A 122 8.97 6.93 -2.94
CA HIS A 122 7.56 7.16 -2.64
C HIS A 122 6.82 5.82 -2.53
N GLY A 123 5.53 5.85 -2.22
CA GLY A 123 4.67 4.66 -2.15
C GLY A 123 4.26 4.28 -0.72
N THR A 124 4.49 5.17 0.24
CA THR A 124 3.95 5.02 1.59
C THR A 124 2.51 5.53 1.66
N PRO A 125 1.69 5.02 2.58
CA PRO A 125 0.31 5.44 2.76
C PRO A 125 0.19 6.70 3.64
N TYR A 126 1.17 7.59 3.54
CA TYR A 126 1.19 8.86 4.27
C TYR A 126 0.88 10.04 3.35
N SER A 127 0.41 11.14 3.94
CA SER A 127 -0.07 12.31 3.19
C SER A 127 1.00 12.95 2.30
N TYR A 128 2.29 12.85 2.69
CA TYR A 128 3.40 13.39 1.90
C TYR A 128 3.63 12.63 0.58
N ASP A 129 3.18 11.38 0.47
CA ASP A 129 3.24 10.58 -0.76
C ASP A 129 1.90 10.54 -1.52
N GLN A 130 0.78 10.86 -0.86
CA GLN A 130 -0.56 10.82 -1.45
C GLN A 130 -1.03 12.17 -2.01
N ARG A 131 -0.56 13.28 -1.46
CA ARG A 131 -1.07 14.61 -1.82
C ARG A 131 -0.44 15.07 -3.13
N VAL A 132 -1.21 15.00 -4.20
CA VAL A 132 -0.84 15.45 -5.56
C VAL A 132 -1.69 16.64 -6.00
N PRO A 133 -1.16 17.55 -6.84
CA PRO A 133 -1.97 18.61 -7.43
C PRO A 133 -2.84 18.09 -8.58
N ILE A 134 -4.06 18.61 -8.68
CA ILE A 134 -4.93 18.44 -9.86
C ILE A 134 -5.12 19.81 -10.49
N LEU A 135 -4.71 19.95 -11.76
CA LEU A 135 -4.90 21.17 -12.55
C LEU A 135 -5.78 20.85 -13.76
N LEU A 136 -6.93 21.51 -13.85
CA LEU A 136 -7.82 21.45 -15.01
C LEU A 136 -7.77 22.78 -15.74
N MET A 137 -7.67 22.75 -17.07
CA MET A 137 -7.59 23.95 -17.90
C MET A 137 -8.20 23.70 -19.28
N GLY A 138 -8.90 24.70 -19.82
CA GLY A 138 -9.42 24.68 -21.18
C GLY A 138 -10.93 24.80 -21.27
N PHE A 139 -11.51 24.17 -22.30
CA PHE A 139 -12.95 24.22 -22.59
C PHE A 139 -13.77 23.72 -21.40
N GLY A 140 -14.82 24.46 -21.05
CA GLY A 140 -15.76 24.09 -19.98
C GLY A 140 -15.21 24.17 -18.55
N ILE A 141 -13.94 24.57 -18.35
CA ILE A 141 -13.36 24.70 -17.00
C ILE A 141 -13.60 26.11 -16.44
N LYS A 142 -14.10 26.18 -15.21
CA LYS A 142 -14.29 27.42 -14.44
C LYS A 142 -12.99 27.80 -13.72
N PRO A 143 -12.42 29.00 -13.96
CA PRO A 143 -11.26 29.48 -13.20
C PRO A 143 -11.57 29.55 -11.70
N GLY A 144 -10.66 29.03 -10.88
CA GLY A 144 -10.81 29.04 -9.43
C GLY A 144 -9.78 28.17 -8.74
N GLN A 145 -9.77 28.26 -7.41
CA GLN A 145 -9.06 27.36 -6.52
C GLN A 145 -10.10 26.69 -5.63
N TYR A 146 -9.99 25.37 -5.52
CA TYR A 146 -10.88 24.54 -4.72
C TYR A 146 -10.03 23.77 -3.71
N PHE A 147 -10.48 23.76 -2.45
CA PHE A 147 -9.75 23.15 -1.33
C PHE A 147 -10.49 21.96 -0.72
N ASP A 148 -11.60 21.54 -1.34
CA ASP A 148 -12.35 20.35 -0.95
C ASP A 148 -11.49 19.09 -1.12
N GLU A 149 -11.75 18.07 -0.31
CA GLU A 149 -11.09 16.78 -0.42
C GLU A 149 -11.53 16.07 -1.72
N VAL A 150 -10.55 15.73 -2.56
CA VAL A 150 -10.73 15.08 -3.86
C VAL A 150 -9.67 14.00 -4.06
N THR A 151 -9.92 13.08 -4.98
CA THR A 151 -8.99 12.01 -5.35
C THR A 151 -8.64 12.07 -6.84
N PRO A 152 -7.44 11.62 -7.27
CA PRO A 152 -7.13 11.46 -8.70
C PRO A 152 -8.17 10.63 -9.47
N ALA A 153 -8.91 9.75 -8.80
CA ALA A 153 -10.02 9.00 -9.41
C ALA A 153 -11.17 9.90 -9.91
N ASP A 154 -11.24 11.16 -9.47
CA ASP A 154 -12.24 12.15 -9.89
C ASP A 154 -11.94 12.77 -11.28
N ILE A 155 -10.72 12.61 -11.79
CA ILE A 155 -10.30 13.21 -13.08
C ILE A 155 -11.10 12.61 -14.25
N ALA A 156 -11.13 11.29 -14.35
CA ALA A 156 -11.81 10.58 -15.44
C ALA A 156 -13.32 10.93 -15.54
N PRO A 157 -14.13 10.83 -14.47
CA PRO A 157 -15.55 11.21 -14.53
C PRO A 157 -15.75 12.71 -14.80
N THR A 158 -14.84 13.58 -14.38
CA THR A 158 -14.90 15.01 -14.69
C THR A 158 -14.70 15.28 -16.19
N LEU A 159 -13.72 14.64 -16.82
CA LEU A 159 -13.50 14.77 -18.26
C LEU A 159 -14.62 14.10 -19.08
N ALA A 160 -15.15 12.97 -18.61
CA ALA A 160 -16.29 12.31 -19.22
C ALA A 160 -17.53 13.21 -19.25
N ALA A 161 -17.80 13.92 -18.14
CA ALA A 161 -18.89 14.89 -18.06
C ALA A 161 -18.72 16.07 -19.04
N LEU A 162 -17.49 16.55 -19.25
CA LEU A 162 -17.19 17.62 -20.21
C LEU A 162 -17.35 17.19 -21.67
N THR A 163 -17.07 15.92 -21.97
CA THR A 163 -16.99 15.39 -23.35
C THR A 163 -18.23 14.62 -23.78
N GLY A 164 -19.17 14.37 -22.87
CA GLY A 164 -20.37 13.57 -23.13
C GLY A 164 -20.09 12.06 -23.23
N VAL A 165 -18.91 11.59 -22.81
CA VAL A 165 -18.56 10.16 -22.79
C VAL A 165 -19.21 9.49 -21.58
N THR A 166 -19.83 8.33 -21.80
CA THR A 166 -20.38 7.51 -20.70
C THR A 166 -19.33 6.55 -20.17
N LEU A 167 -19.11 6.54 -18.86
CA LEU A 167 -18.25 5.56 -18.19
C LEU A 167 -19.08 4.36 -17.72
N ALA A 168 -18.60 3.14 -17.96
CA ALA A 168 -19.27 1.91 -17.51
C ALA A 168 -19.23 1.78 -15.97
N THR A 169 -18.08 2.06 -15.36
CA THR A 169 -17.87 2.04 -13.91
C THR A 169 -16.99 3.22 -13.51
N ARG A 170 -17.20 3.76 -12.31
CA ARG A 170 -16.35 4.81 -11.73
C ARG A 170 -16.36 4.72 -10.22
N GLU A 171 -15.19 4.99 -9.62
CA GLU A 171 -15.04 5.15 -8.17
C GLU A 171 -15.14 6.63 -7.79
N GLY A 172 -14.50 7.50 -8.57
CA GLY A 172 -14.48 8.94 -8.34
C GLY A 172 -15.77 9.67 -8.73
N GLN A 173 -15.82 10.93 -8.31
CA GLN A 173 -16.93 11.86 -8.50
C GLN A 173 -16.61 12.93 -9.53
N ILE A 174 -17.64 13.53 -10.10
CA ILE A 174 -17.48 14.67 -11.03
C ILE A 174 -17.15 15.90 -10.18
N LEU A 175 -16.05 16.59 -10.49
CA LEU A 175 -15.66 17.85 -9.86
C LEU A 175 -16.52 19.01 -10.39
N ARG A 176 -17.82 18.98 -10.08
CA ARG A 176 -18.82 19.92 -10.63
C ARG A 176 -18.48 21.38 -10.38
N ALA A 177 -17.88 21.70 -9.23
CA ALA A 177 -17.48 23.06 -8.88
C ALA A 177 -16.48 23.66 -9.88
N ALA A 178 -15.66 22.80 -10.52
CA ALA A 178 -14.65 23.19 -11.50
C ALA A 178 -15.19 23.32 -12.94
N LEU A 179 -16.46 23.01 -13.19
CA LEU A 179 -17.07 23.07 -14.53
C LEU A 179 -17.95 24.31 -14.69
N LYS A 180 -18.10 24.78 -15.93
CA LYS A 180 -19.01 25.88 -16.33
C LYS A 180 -20.44 25.39 -16.52
#